data_AF-A0A8H9PMI0-F1
#
_entry.id   AF-A0A8H9PMI0-F1
#
_cell.length_a   1.000
_cell.length_b   1.000
_cell.length_c   1.000
_cell.angle_alpha   90.00
_cell.angle_beta   90.00
_cell.angle_gamma   90.00
#
_symmetry.space_group_name_H-M   'P 1'
#
loop_
_entity.id
_entity.type
_entity.pdbx_description
1 polymer ?
#
loop_
_entity_poly.entity_id
_entity_poly.type
_entity_poly.pdbx_seq_one_letter_code
_entity_poly.pdbx_strand_id
1 'polypeptide(L)' 'MTSRELMKQLQERGWVLDRVKGSHHTFVKVGVSYVITVPHPEKDIAKGTLQKILKQM' A
#
# COMPACT_ATOMS: atom_id res chain seq x y z
N MET A 1 -10.19 -7.87 0.71
CA MET A 1 -8.76 -7.87 0.39
C MET A 1 -8.02 -7.48 1.64
N THR A 2 -7.12 -8.35 2.09
CA THR A 2 -6.34 -8.13 3.31
C THR A 2 -5.18 -7.16 3.04
N SER A 3 -4.68 -6.49 4.09
CA SER A 3 -3.47 -5.66 3.97
C SER A 3 -2.27 -6.42 3.40
N ARG A 4 -2.17 -7.73 3.68
CA ARG A 4 -1.11 -8.61 3.16
C ARG A 4 -1.21 -8.81 1.63
N GLU A 5 -2.40 -9.05 1.10
CA GLU A 5 -2.61 -9.17 -0.35
C GLU A 5 -2.29 -7.86 -1.07
N LEU A 6 -2.67 -6.72 -0.49
CA LEU A 6 -2.41 -5.41 -1.07
C LEU A 6 -0.91 -5.10 -1.13
N MET A 7 -0.18 -5.41 -0.06
CA MET A 7 1.28 -5.26 -0.05
C MET A 7 1.97 -6.16 -1.08
N LYS A 8 1.47 -7.38 -1.29
CA LYS A 8 2.01 -8.28 -2.31
C LYS A 8 1.79 -7.70 -3.73
N GLN A 9 0.59 -7.21 -4.03
CA GLN A 9 0.31 -6.58 -5.32
C GLN A 9 1.14 -5.32 -5.56
N LEU A 10 1.35 -4.51 -4.52
CA LEU A 10 2.24 -3.35 -4.58
C LEU A 10 3.67 -3.78 -4.96
N GLN A 11 4.22 -4.78 -4.28
CA GLN A 11 5.55 -5.31 -4.59
C GLN A 11 5.64 -5.88 -6.01
N GLU A 12 4.63 -6.63 -6.48
CA GLU A 12 4.58 -7.14 -7.86
C GLU A 12 4.54 -6.02 -8.91
N ARG A 13 3.97 -4.86 -8.58
CA ARG A 13 3.98 -3.66 -9.43
C ARG A 13 5.25 -2.81 -9.32
N GLY A 14 6.23 -3.26 -8.54
CA GLY A 14 7.52 -2.58 -8.34
C GLY A 14 7.48 -1.47 -7.28
N TRP A 15 6.48 -1.48 -6.39
CA TRP A 15 6.49 -0.63 -5.21
C TRP A 15 7.35 -1.27 -4.11
N VAL A 16 8.22 -0.46 -3.51
CA VAL A 16 9.17 -0.87 -2.47
C VAL A 16 8.75 -0.23 -1.15
N LEU A 17 8.84 -1.00 -0.07
CA LEU A 17 8.60 -0.47 1.28
C LEU A 17 9.74 0.49 1.66
N ASP A 18 9.40 1.75 1.88
CA ASP A 18 10.35 2.80 2.25
C ASP A 18 10.46 2.93 3.77
N ARG A 19 9.31 3.07 4.43
CA ARG A 19 9.25 3.29 5.88
C ARG A 19 7.99 2.72 6.50
N VAL A 20 8.11 2.39 7.78
CA VAL A 20 6.99 1.92 8.60
C VAL A 20 6.88 2.81 9.83
N LYS A 21 5.70 3.39 10.05
CA LYS A 21 5.40 4.19 11.24
C LYS A 21 4.21 3.57 11.97
N GLY A 22 4.52 2.74 12.97
CA GLY A 22 3.52 1.96 13.69
C GLY A 22 2.73 1.08 12.71
N SER A 23 1.41 1.25 12.68
CA SER A 23 0.55 0.49 11.77
C SER A 23 0.53 1.01 10.33
N HIS A 24 1.35 1.99 9.95
CA HIS A 24 1.33 2.58 8.60
C HIS A 24 2.59 2.21 7.83
N HIS A 25 2.42 1.46 6.75
CA HIS A 25 3.50 1.04 5.85
C HIS A 25 3.49 1.90 4.59
N THR A 26 4.54 2.69 4.38
CA THR A 26 4.66 3.56 3.21
C THR A 26 5.49 2.89 2.12
N PHE A 27 4.94 2.87 0.92
CA PHE A 27 5.52 2.31 -0.29
C PHE A 27 5.87 3.43 -1.28
N VAL A 28 7.01 3.29 -1.94
CA VAL A 28 7.53 4.21 -2.97
C VAL A 28 7.86 3.43 -4.23
N LYS A 29 7.80 4.08 -5.39
CA LYS A 29 8.20 3.47 -6.66
C LYS A 29 9.09 4.45 -7.43
N VAL A 30 10.19 3.93 -7.97
CA VAL A 30 11.11 4.75 -8.78
C VAL A 30 10.36 5.26 -10.02
N GLY A 31 10.44 6.57 -10.25
CA GLY A 31 9.73 7.23 -11.36
C GLY A 31 8.29 7.66 -11.03
N VAL A 32 7.80 7.41 -9.81
CA VAL A 32 6.49 7.86 -9.34
C VAL A 32 6.67 8.92 -8.26
N SER A 33 6.04 10.08 -8.42
CA SER A 33 6.18 11.23 -7.51
C SER A 33 5.35 11.12 -6.23
N TYR A 34 4.41 10.17 -6.16
CA TYR A 34 3.56 9.95 -4.99
C TYR A 34 3.93 8.65 -4.27
N VAL A 35 3.55 8.60 -2.99
CA VAL A 35 3.77 7.45 -2.11
C VAL A 35 2.43 6.84 -1.71
N ILE A 36 2.39 5.52 -1.54
CA ILE A 36 1.20 4.79 -1.11
C ILE A 36 1.38 4.39 0.34
N THR A 37 0.42 4.72 1.21
CA THR A 37 0.47 4.28 2.62
C THR A 37 -0.62 3.26 2.88
N VAL A 38 -0.22 2.08 3.34
CA VAL A 38 -1.10 0.96 3.67
C VAL A 38 -1.17 0.79 5.18
N PRO A 39 -2.36 0.81 5.80
CA PRO A 39 -2.51 0.44 7.19
C PRO A 39 -2.39 -1.09 7.35
N HIS A 40 -1.50 -1.52 8.24
CA HIS A 40 -1.22 -2.91 8.60
C HIS A 40 -0.83 -2.97 10.09
N PRO A 41 -1.38 -3.88 10.92
CA PRO A 41 -2.07 -5.12 10.56
C PRO A 41 -3.60 -5.03 10.56
N GLU A 42 -4.16 -4.41 9.52
CA GLU A 42 -5.61 -4.35 9.34
C GLU A 42 -6.08 -5.55 8.51
N LYS A 43 -7.05 -6.30 9.05
CA LYS A 43 -7.59 -7.51 8.41
C LYS A 43 -8.49 -7.16 7.22
N ASP A 44 -9.26 -6.08 7.35
CA ASP A 44 -10.16 -5.57 6.31
C ASP A 44 -9.87 -4.09 6.07
N ILE A 45 -9.21 -3.79 4.94
CA ILE A 45 -9.06 -2.40 4.49
C ILE A 45 -10.43 -1.93 4.01
N ALA A 46 -10.89 -0.80 4.54
CA ALA A 46 -12.15 -0.18 4.11
C ALA A 46 -12.19 -0.03 2.58
N LYS A 47 -13.30 -0.43 1.95
CA LYS A 47 -13.44 -0.47 0.48
C LYS A 47 -13.04 0.85 -0.20
N GLY A 48 -13.37 2.00 0.40
CA GLY A 48 -12.99 3.31 -0.13
C GLY A 48 -11.47 3.55 -0.13
N THR A 49 -10.78 3.14 0.94
CA THR A 49 -9.31 3.20 1.03
C THR A 49 -8.69 2.26 0.01
N LEU A 50 -9.22 1.04 -0.09
CA LEU A 50 -8.74 0.06 -1.06
C LEU A 50 -8.87 0.56 -2.50
N GLN A 51 -10.03 1.11 -2.87
CA GLN A 51 -10.25 1.66 -4.22
C GLN A 51 -9.35 2.85 -4.53
N LYS A 52 -9.10 3.74 -3.55
CA LYS A 52 -8.16 4.85 -3.72
C LYS A 52 -6.75 4.33 -4.00
N ILE A 53 -6.30 3.33 -3.23
CA ILE A 53 -4.98 2.73 -3.44
C ILE A 53 -4.93 2.03 -4.80
N LEU A 54 -5.94 1.23 -5.17
CA LEU A 54 -6.03 0.58 -6.48
C LEU A 54 -6.01 1.55 -7.65
N LYS A 55 -6.60 2.74 -7.51
CA LYS A 55 -6.56 3.80 -8.52
C LYS A 55 -5.18 4.47 -8.61
N GLN A 56 -4.41 4.45 -7.54
CA GLN A 56 -3.05 4.98 -7.46
C GLN A 56 -1.97 3.92 -7.78
N MET A 57 -2.32 2.64 -7.94
CA MET A 57 -1.39 1.58 -8.31
C MET A 57 -1.27 1.43 -9.83
#